data_AF-A0A2R7S8P5-F1
#
_entry.id   AF-A0A2R7S8P5-F1
#
_cell.length_a   1.000
_cell.length_b   1.000
_cell.length_c   1.000
_cell.angle_alpha   90.00
_cell.angle_beta   90.00
_cell.angle_gamma   90.00
#
_symmetry.space_group_name_H-M   'P 1'
#
loop_
_entity.id
_entity.type
_entity.pdbx_description
1 polymer ?
#
loop_
_entity_poly.entity_id
_entity_poly.type
_entity_poly.pdbx_seq_one_letter_code
_entity_poly.pdbx_strand_id
1 'polypeptide(L)'
;ACTQALWPAVLGEPNPSRFSDDPENPVEQVSWEDVQGFLARLAERLAAPAALPTEAEWEYACRAGKQEAFFWGSTVTTAQVNVDGDNPYNGGAEGEFRQRTVPVKALPANAWGLYQMHGNVWEWCADGLRGYEAASAPVTDPQGPLDGARFAVRGGSWLYVARGARSACRFAFGRASRLDCLGFRFALRSRSTSPATAAEPLESPGPEARGQARRDAGPAPEEGVTDHG
;
A
#
# COMPACT_ATOMS: atom_id res chain seq x y z
N ALA A 1 7.33 5.06 9.38
CA ALA A 1 6.64 5.06 10.68
C ALA A 1 6.44 6.47 11.24
N CYS A 2 5.45 6.64 12.12
CA CYS A 2 5.26 7.79 13.00
C CYS A 2 6.38 7.81 14.07
N THR A 3 6.86 8.99 14.48
CA THR A 3 7.94 9.11 15.49
C THR A 3 7.42 9.17 16.92
N GLN A 4 8.29 8.82 17.86
CA GLN A 4 8.04 8.97 19.29
C GLN A 4 7.88 10.43 19.72
N ALA A 5 8.45 11.39 18.99
CA ALA A 5 8.20 12.82 19.17
C ALA A 5 6.76 13.22 18.79
N LEU A 6 6.23 12.67 17.70
CA LEU A 6 4.93 13.06 17.15
C LEU A 6 3.76 12.52 17.98
N TRP A 7 3.91 11.34 18.58
CA TRP A 7 2.89 10.72 19.46
C TRP A 7 2.38 11.64 20.58
N PRO A 8 3.22 12.11 21.54
CA PRO A 8 2.80 13.03 22.60
C PRO A 8 2.39 14.40 22.05
N ALA A 9 2.99 14.87 20.95
CA ALA A 9 2.63 16.15 20.34
C ALA A 9 1.18 16.17 19.82
N VAL A 10 0.65 15.03 19.36
CA VAL A 10 -0.72 14.87 18.86
C VAL A 10 -1.70 14.54 20.00
N LEU A 11 -1.40 13.55 20.84
CA LEU A 11 -2.34 13.08 21.86
C LEU A 11 -2.28 13.88 23.17
N GLY A 12 -1.11 14.37 23.55
CA GLY A 12 -0.85 14.86 24.92
C GLY A 12 -0.59 13.74 25.93
N GLU A 13 -0.44 12.50 25.46
CA GLU A 13 -0.19 11.29 26.25
C GLU A 13 1.30 10.91 26.29
N PRO A 14 1.76 10.15 27.30
CA PRO A 14 3.13 9.63 27.34
C PRO A 14 3.49 8.77 26.12
N ASN A 15 4.78 8.72 25.78
CA ASN A 15 5.33 7.80 24.80
C ASN A 15 5.30 6.35 25.34
N PRO A 16 4.60 5.39 24.70
CA PRO A 16 4.50 4.00 25.17
C PRO A 16 5.71 3.11 24.81
N SER A 17 6.66 3.62 24.02
CA SER A 17 7.70 2.82 23.36
C SER A 17 8.72 2.22 24.32
N ARG A 18 9.16 0.98 24.03
CA ARG A 18 10.25 0.27 24.72
C ARG A 18 11.60 0.94 24.46
N PHE A 19 11.86 1.32 23.21
CA PHE A 19 13.14 1.86 22.75
C PHE A 19 13.07 3.39 22.68
N SER A 20 13.10 4.03 23.84
CA SER A 20 12.75 5.44 24.06
C SER A 20 13.92 6.40 24.28
N ASP A 21 15.12 6.01 23.84
CA ASP A 21 16.35 6.80 23.96
C ASP A 21 16.58 7.82 22.82
N ASP A 22 15.80 7.77 21.74
CA ASP A 22 15.79 8.78 20.67
C ASP A 22 14.33 9.13 20.28
N PRO A 23 13.91 10.41 20.35
CA PRO A 23 12.55 10.82 19.99
C PRO A 23 12.22 10.65 18.49
N GLU A 24 13.22 10.52 17.62
CA GLU A 24 13.04 10.23 16.19
C GLU A 24 12.97 8.73 15.88
N ASN A 25 13.07 7.84 16.88
CA ASN A 25 12.69 6.44 16.73
C ASN A 25 11.20 6.31 16.33
N PRO A 26 10.80 5.21 15.66
CA PRO A 26 9.39 4.89 15.48
C PRO A 26 8.69 4.71 16.82
N VAL A 27 7.44 5.17 16.93
CA VAL A 27 6.58 4.79 18.06
C VAL A 27 6.13 3.33 17.90
N GLU A 28 6.28 2.56 18.98
CA GLU A 28 5.87 1.15 19.07
C GLU A 28 5.07 0.88 20.36
N GLN A 29 4.65 -0.36 20.60
CA GLN A 29 3.65 -0.74 21.63
C GLN A 29 2.27 -0.04 21.48
N VAL A 30 1.98 0.45 20.28
CA VAL A 30 0.68 1.00 19.91
C VAL A 30 -0.17 -0.06 19.20
N SER A 31 -1.38 -0.26 19.71
CA SER A 31 -2.38 -1.12 19.10
C SER A 31 -3.10 -0.41 17.96
N TRP A 32 -3.84 -1.18 17.14
CA TRP A 32 -4.60 -0.61 16.04
C TRP A 32 -5.65 0.41 16.54
N GLU A 33 -6.22 0.18 17.73
CA GLU A 33 -7.20 1.06 18.39
C GLU A 33 -6.58 2.41 18.80
N ASP A 34 -5.41 2.42 19.45
CA ASP A 34 -4.76 3.69 19.82
C ASP A 34 -4.39 4.51 18.59
N VAL A 35 -3.98 3.82 17.51
CA VAL A 35 -3.65 4.47 16.25
C VAL A 35 -4.89 5.15 15.64
N GLN A 36 -6.09 4.59 15.77
CA GLN A 36 -7.31 5.32 15.36
C GLN A 36 -7.53 6.58 16.20
N GLY A 37 -7.31 6.52 17.52
CA GLY A 37 -7.38 7.69 18.40
C GLY A 37 -6.37 8.79 18.02
N PHE A 38 -5.12 8.40 17.78
CA PHE A 38 -4.07 9.29 17.26
C PHE A 38 -4.48 9.92 15.92
N LEU A 39 -5.02 9.14 14.98
CA LEU A 39 -5.41 9.61 13.66
C LEU A 39 -6.59 10.59 13.70
N ALA A 40 -7.60 10.32 14.53
CA ALA A 40 -8.72 11.23 14.76
C ALA A 40 -8.20 12.58 15.31
N ARG A 41 -7.34 12.54 16.33
CA ARG A 41 -6.77 13.74 16.94
C ARG A 41 -5.82 14.50 16.02
N LEU A 42 -5.08 13.80 15.16
CA LEU A 42 -4.25 14.40 14.11
C LEU A 42 -5.12 15.08 13.05
N ALA A 43 -6.22 14.46 12.65
CA ALA A 43 -7.13 15.00 11.63
C ALA A 43 -7.81 16.30 12.09
N GLU A 44 -8.21 16.38 13.36
CA GLU A 44 -8.68 17.61 14.00
C GLU A 44 -7.63 18.72 13.93
N ARG A 45 -6.39 18.42 14.38
CA ARG A 45 -5.29 19.41 14.45
C ARG A 45 -4.86 19.94 13.08
N LEU A 46 -4.93 19.12 12.04
CA LEU A 46 -4.55 19.49 10.67
C LEU A 46 -5.73 19.97 9.80
N ALA A 47 -6.97 19.88 10.31
CA ALA A 47 -8.20 20.06 9.54
C ALA A 47 -8.22 19.26 8.21
N ALA A 48 -7.64 18.05 8.21
CA ALA A 48 -7.45 17.21 7.03
C ALA A 48 -7.58 15.72 7.43
N PRO A 49 -8.28 14.87 6.66
CA PRO A 49 -8.45 13.47 7.04
C PRO A 49 -7.10 12.73 7.08
N ALA A 50 -6.84 12.05 8.20
CA ALA A 50 -5.69 11.17 8.38
C ALA A 50 -6.19 9.73 8.56
N ALA A 51 -5.54 8.77 7.90
CA ALA A 51 -5.88 7.36 8.00
C ALA A 51 -4.62 6.49 7.96
N LEU A 52 -4.74 5.23 8.38
CA LEU A 52 -3.79 4.20 7.97
C LEU A 52 -3.85 4.02 6.44
N PRO A 53 -2.74 3.60 5.79
CA PRO A 53 -2.80 3.07 4.43
C PRO A 53 -3.52 1.72 4.42
N THR A 54 -4.21 1.39 3.33
CA THR A 54 -4.63 0.00 3.08
C THR A 54 -3.41 -0.88 2.85
N GLU A 55 -3.56 -2.21 2.95
CA GLU A 55 -2.50 -3.16 2.65
C GLU A 55 -1.95 -3.00 1.22
N ALA A 56 -2.84 -2.65 0.27
CA ALA A 56 -2.50 -2.42 -1.13
C ALA A 56 -1.73 -1.10 -1.32
N GLU A 57 -2.20 -0.01 -0.72
CA GLU A 57 -1.50 1.29 -0.74
C GLU A 57 -0.12 1.19 -0.11
N TRP A 58 -0.01 0.46 1.00
CA TRP A 58 1.28 0.23 1.66
C TRP A 58 2.23 -0.56 0.74
N GLU A 59 1.77 -1.61 0.05
CA GLU A 59 2.63 -2.37 -0.88
C GLU A 59 3.10 -1.49 -2.05
N TYR A 60 2.19 -0.71 -2.64
CA TYR A 60 2.51 0.20 -3.73
C TYR A 60 3.57 1.23 -3.31
N ALA A 61 3.38 1.85 -2.14
CA ALA A 61 4.32 2.77 -1.52
C ALA A 61 5.67 2.13 -1.19
N CYS A 62 5.68 0.87 -0.73
CA CYS A 62 6.89 0.11 -0.42
C CYS A 62 7.72 -0.14 -1.68
N ARG A 63 7.06 -0.63 -2.73
CA ARG A 63 7.66 -0.96 -4.03
C ARG A 63 8.26 0.23 -4.74
N ALA A 64 7.62 1.40 -4.69
CA ALA A 64 8.04 2.60 -5.44
C ALA A 64 8.41 2.31 -6.92
N GLY A 65 7.56 1.55 -7.61
CA GLY A 65 7.74 1.10 -9.00
C GLY A 65 8.53 -0.20 -9.20
N LYS A 66 9.02 -0.85 -8.13
CA LYS A 66 9.78 -2.12 -8.19
C LYS A 66 8.90 -3.37 -8.08
N GLN A 67 9.28 -4.41 -8.82
CA GLN A 67 8.60 -5.71 -8.83
C GLN A 67 9.34 -6.75 -7.98
N GLU A 68 10.62 -6.51 -7.71
CA GLU A 68 11.55 -7.33 -6.96
C GLU A 68 11.14 -7.52 -5.47
N ALA A 69 11.90 -8.36 -4.75
CA ALA A 69 11.62 -8.69 -3.35
C ALA A 69 11.70 -7.48 -2.42
N PHE A 70 12.57 -6.52 -2.73
CA PHE A 70 12.75 -5.24 -2.06
C PHE A 70 12.93 -4.12 -3.09
N PHE A 71 12.83 -2.86 -2.67
CA PHE A 71 13.15 -1.72 -3.54
C PHE A 71 14.57 -1.78 -4.13
N TRP A 72 15.55 -2.31 -3.38
CA TRP A 72 16.94 -2.45 -3.80
C TRP A 72 17.24 -3.72 -4.65
N GLY A 73 16.23 -4.56 -4.93
CA GLY A 73 16.37 -5.74 -5.77
C GLY A 73 15.94 -7.05 -5.08
N SER A 74 16.66 -8.14 -5.38
CA SER A 74 16.37 -9.48 -4.85
C SER A 74 16.94 -9.75 -3.45
N THR A 75 17.85 -8.90 -2.97
CA THR A 75 18.51 -8.95 -1.65
C THR A 75 18.59 -7.55 -1.05
N VAL A 76 18.97 -7.46 0.23
CA VAL A 76 19.22 -6.22 0.98
C VAL A 76 20.37 -6.41 1.96
N THR A 77 20.99 -5.31 2.37
CA THR A 77 22.02 -5.26 3.44
C THR A 77 21.50 -4.54 4.68
N THR A 78 22.12 -4.76 5.85
CA THR A 78 21.72 -4.05 7.09
C THR A 78 22.07 -2.56 7.10
N ALA A 79 22.78 -2.06 6.08
CA ALA A 79 22.96 -0.64 5.80
C ALA A 79 21.78 -0.01 5.01
N GLN A 80 20.91 -0.84 4.42
CA GLN A 80 19.69 -0.43 3.73
C GLN A 80 18.43 -0.62 4.60
N VAL A 81 18.40 -1.68 5.42
CA VAL A 81 17.24 -2.10 6.21
C VAL A 81 17.61 -2.40 7.67
N ASN A 82 16.67 -2.21 8.60
CA ASN A 82 16.86 -2.61 10.00
C ASN A 82 16.12 -3.91 10.29
N VAL A 83 16.83 -5.04 10.34
CA VAL A 83 16.30 -6.41 10.41
C VAL A 83 17.26 -7.27 11.25
N ASP A 84 16.91 -8.54 11.50
CA ASP A 84 17.91 -9.53 11.88
C ASP A 84 18.90 -9.73 10.72
N GLY A 85 20.15 -9.35 10.99
CA GLY A 85 21.27 -9.37 10.06
C GLY A 85 22.06 -10.68 10.04
N ASP A 86 21.86 -11.56 11.01
CA ASP A 86 22.50 -12.88 11.07
C ASP A 86 21.88 -13.84 10.05
N ASN A 87 20.66 -13.52 9.56
CA ASN A 87 19.86 -14.38 8.69
C ASN A 87 19.47 -13.67 7.37
N PRO A 88 20.41 -13.51 6.42
CA PRO A 88 20.15 -12.82 5.15
C PRO A 88 19.16 -13.57 4.25
N TYR A 89 18.53 -12.83 3.32
CA TYR A 89 17.62 -13.40 2.34
C TYR A 89 18.32 -13.65 0.99
N ASN A 90 17.98 -14.78 0.35
CA ASN A 90 18.32 -15.11 -1.04
C ASN A 90 19.83 -14.96 -1.38
N GLY A 91 20.71 -15.45 -0.49
CA GLY A 91 22.16 -15.39 -0.68
C GLY A 91 22.77 -13.99 -0.51
N GLY A 92 22.05 -13.04 0.10
CA GLY A 92 22.64 -11.79 0.58
C GLY A 92 23.71 -12.02 1.67
N ALA A 93 24.51 -11.00 1.94
CA ALA A 93 25.52 -11.04 3.00
C ALA A 93 24.89 -10.85 4.39
N GLU A 94 25.47 -11.52 5.39
CA GLU A 94 25.25 -11.23 6.81
C GLU A 94 25.64 -9.78 7.16
N GLY A 95 25.12 -9.26 8.27
CA GLY A 95 25.46 -7.92 8.75
C GLY A 95 24.92 -7.65 10.15
N GLU A 96 25.07 -6.41 10.62
CA GLU A 96 24.67 -6.00 11.97
C GLU A 96 23.19 -6.29 12.31
N PHE A 97 22.94 -7.26 13.21
CA PHE A 97 21.66 -7.40 13.90
C PHE A 97 21.58 -6.44 15.10
N ARG A 98 20.89 -5.32 14.92
CA ARG A 98 20.84 -4.23 15.93
C ARG A 98 20.08 -4.58 17.20
N GLN A 99 19.10 -5.49 17.14
CA GLN A 99 18.25 -5.87 18.28
C GLN A 99 17.41 -4.73 18.89
N ARG A 100 17.19 -3.65 18.12
CA ARG A 100 16.42 -2.46 18.53
C ARG A 100 15.94 -1.65 17.33
N THR A 101 15.02 -0.72 17.57
CA THR A 101 14.67 0.32 16.60
C THR A 101 15.81 1.34 16.43
N VAL A 102 15.78 2.01 15.27
CA VAL A 102 16.63 3.15 14.92
C VAL A 102 15.76 4.31 14.41
N PRO A 103 16.28 5.56 14.38
CA PRO A 103 15.52 6.72 13.93
C PRO A 103 14.89 6.53 12.55
N VAL A 104 13.70 7.11 12.33
CA VAL A 104 12.88 6.82 11.14
C VAL A 104 13.51 7.23 9.80
N LYS A 105 14.61 7.99 9.81
CA LYS A 105 15.40 8.37 8.63
C LYS A 105 16.88 7.93 8.70
N ALA A 106 17.24 7.02 9.61
CA ALA A 106 18.62 6.58 9.80
C ALA A 106 19.19 5.75 8.63
N LEU A 107 18.32 5.11 7.83
CA LEU A 107 18.69 4.29 6.67
C LEU A 107 18.06 4.87 5.38
N PRO A 108 18.59 4.54 4.18
CA PRO A 108 18.15 5.14 2.92
C PRO A 108 16.64 4.98 2.63
N ALA A 109 16.07 5.99 1.97
CA ALA A 109 14.71 5.94 1.45
C ALA A 109 14.62 5.15 0.12
N ASN A 110 13.40 4.75 -0.25
CA ASN A 110 13.09 4.30 -1.61
C ASN A 110 12.96 5.47 -2.60
N ALA A 111 12.70 5.19 -3.87
CA ALA A 111 12.63 6.20 -4.95
C ALA A 111 11.56 7.30 -4.75
N TRP A 112 10.59 7.11 -3.83
CA TRP A 112 9.57 8.11 -3.51
C TRP A 112 9.86 8.87 -2.21
N GLY A 113 11.08 8.75 -1.67
CA GLY A 113 11.47 9.39 -0.41
C GLY A 113 10.84 8.76 0.83
N LEU A 114 10.33 7.52 0.72
CA LEU A 114 9.75 6.81 1.85
C LEU A 114 10.84 5.99 2.56
N TYR A 115 11.08 6.34 3.81
CA TYR A 115 12.06 5.71 4.69
C TYR A 115 11.45 4.51 5.42
N GLN A 116 12.32 3.53 5.75
CA GLN A 116 11.98 2.34 6.55
C GLN A 116 10.71 1.63 6.03
N MET A 117 10.57 1.47 4.71
CA MET A 117 9.56 0.60 4.11
C MET A 117 9.90 -0.90 4.23
N HIS A 118 11.14 -1.19 4.64
CA HIS A 118 11.69 -2.53 4.78
C HIS A 118 12.44 -2.59 6.12
N GLY A 119 11.83 -3.22 7.12
CA GLY A 119 12.35 -3.36 8.48
C GLY A 119 12.00 -2.22 9.43
N ASN A 120 12.77 -2.12 10.51
CA ASN A 120 12.59 -1.28 11.68
C ASN A 120 11.37 -1.67 12.54
N VAL A 121 10.14 -1.44 12.09
CA VAL A 121 8.92 -1.90 12.76
C VAL A 121 7.90 -2.40 11.75
N TRP A 122 7.13 -3.42 12.12
CA TRP A 122 5.90 -3.75 11.43
C TRP A 122 4.97 -2.54 11.50
N GLU A 123 4.29 -2.22 10.41
CA GLU A 123 3.37 -1.09 10.35
C GLU A 123 1.94 -1.57 10.14
N TRP A 124 1.01 -1.09 10.98
CA TRP A 124 -0.43 -1.32 10.84
C TRP A 124 -1.00 -0.80 9.51
N CYS A 125 -1.90 -1.58 8.91
CA CYS A 125 -2.76 -1.18 7.80
C CYS A 125 -4.22 -0.95 8.26
N ALA A 126 -5.00 -0.24 7.44
CA ALA A 126 -6.41 0.08 7.70
C ALA A 126 -7.32 -1.16 7.70
N ASP A 127 -6.93 -2.19 6.97
CA ASP A 127 -7.71 -3.37 6.63
C ASP A 127 -7.05 -4.69 7.08
N GLY A 128 -7.85 -5.74 7.17
CA GLY A 128 -7.41 -7.12 7.41
C GLY A 128 -6.70 -7.73 6.21
N LEU A 129 -6.18 -8.94 6.37
CA LEU A 129 -5.57 -9.66 5.25
C LEU A 129 -6.61 -10.00 4.18
N ARG A 130 -6.54 -9.35 3.03
CA ARG A 130 -7.32 -9.74 1.84
C ARG A 130 -7.04 -11.18 1.40
N GLY A 131 -8.08 -11.89 0.98
CA GLY A 131 -7.94 -13.14 0.24
C GLY A 131 -7.37 -12.87 -1.15
N TYR A 132 -6.55 -13.81 -1.64
CA TYR A 132 -6.16 -13.90 -3.06
C TYR A 132 -6.86 -15.11 -3.69
N GLU A 133 -8.17 -15.24 -3.43
CA GLU A 133 -9.02 -16.09 -4.26
C GLU A 133 -8.90 -15.62 -5.72
N ALA A 134 -9.14 -16.54 -6.68
CA ALA A 134 -8.88 -16.30 -8.09
C ALA A 134 -9.84 -15.24 -8.67
N ALA A 135 -9.55 -13.97 -8.41
CA ALA A 135 -10.25 -12.84 -8.95
C ALA A 135 -10.16 -12.88 -10.48
N SER A 136 -11.32 -13.03 -11.13
CA SER A 136 -11.43 -13.14 -12.59
C SER A 136 -11.06 -11.85 -13.32
N ALA A 137 -10.87 -10.75 -12.60
CA ALA A 137 -10.42 -9.46 -13.11
C ALA A 137 -9.51 -8.74 -12.09
N PRO A 138 -8.64 -7.81 -12.55
CA PRO A 138 -7.95 -6.87 -11.67
C PRO A 138 -8.94 -6.03 -10.85
N VAL A 139 -8.61 -5.77 -9.59
CA VAL A 139 -9.39 -4.91 -8.69
C VAL A 139 -8.64 -3.60 -8.47
N THR A 140 -9.31 -2.47 -8.67
CA THR A 140 -8.81 -1.14 -8.31
C THR A 140 -8.97 -0.92 -6.81
N ASP A 141 -7.94 -0.38 -6.16
CA ASP A 141 -7.88 -0.10 -4.72
C ASP A 141 -8.46 -1.21 -3.81
N PRO A 142 -7.97 -2.45 -3.94
CA PRO A 142 -8.51 -3.59 -3.19
C PRO A 142 -8.31 -3.43 -1.69
N GLN A 143 -9.39 -3.62 -0.93
CA GLN A 143 -9.40 -3.60 0.53
C GLN A 143 -9.67 -5.00 1.09
N GLY A 144 -9.02 -5.33 2.20
CA GLY A 144 -9.36 -6.49 3.02
C GLY A 144 -10.54 -6.25 3.98
N PRO A 145 -10.89 -7.24 4.82
CA PRO A 145 -11.99 -7.11 5.79
C PRO A 145 -11.75 -5.99 6.81
N LEU A 146 -12.77 -5.19 7.10
CA LEU A 146 -12.67 -4.01 8.00
C LEU A 146 -13.17 -4.30 9.43
N ASP A 147 -13.96 -5.37 9.61
CA ASP A 147 -14.60 -5.82 10.84
C ASP A 147 -13.84 -6.97 11.54
N GLY A 148 -12.68 -7.35 11.02
CA GLY A 148 -11.89 -8.48 11.48
C GLY A 148 -11.27 -8.29 12.87
N ALA A 149 -11.13 -9.38 13.62
CA ALA A 149 -10.38 -9.42 14.88
C ALA A 149 -8.86 -9.20 14.72
N ARG A 150 -8.36 -9.24 13.48
CA ARG A 150 -6.94 -9.09 13.10
C ARG A 150 -6.79 -8.15 11.91
N PHE A 151 -5.84 -7.23 11.99
CA PHE A 151 -5.51 -6.27 10.94
C PHE A 151 -4.18 -6.62 10.28
N ALA A 152 -4.04 -6.31 9.00
CA ALA A 152 -2.80 -6.56 8.26
C ALA A 152 -1.67 -5.67 8.80
N VAL A 153 -0.46 -6.22 8.79
CA VAL A 153 0.78 -5.49 9.08
C VAL A 153 1.84 -5.81 8.03
N ARG A 154 2.70 -4.83 7.78
CA ARG A 154 3.63 -4.85 6.65
C ARG A 154 5.01 -4.30 7.03
N GLY A 155 6.02 -4.61 6.21
CA GLY A 155 7.37 -4.06 6.32
C GLY A 155 8.42 -4.94 6.98
N GLY A 156 8.06 -5.93 7.80
CA GLY A 156 9.04 -6.58 8.69
C GLY A 156 9.45 -5.65 9.83
N SER A 157 10.39 -6.06 10.68
CA SER A 157 10.87 -5.23 11.79
C SER A 157 12.32 -5.57 12.16
N TRP A 158 12.89 -4.81 13.10
CA TRP A 158 14.23 -5.03 13.63
C TRP A 158 14.46 -6.47 14.13
N LEU A 159 13.40 -7.14 14.61
CA LEU A 159 13.45 -8.48 15.22
C LEU A 159 13.36 -9.62 14.20
N TYR A 160 12.94 -9.35 12.96
CA TYR A 160 12.66 -10.39 11.96
C TYR A 160 13.74 -10.43 10.87
N VAL A 161 14.05 -11.63 10.41
CA VAL A 161 14.97 -11.90 9.30
C VAL A 161 14.54 -11.17 8.01
N ALA A 162 15.48 -10.89 7.10
CA ALA A 162 15.22 -10.13 5.87
C ALA A 162 14.06 -10.69 5.00
N ARG A 163 13.76 -12.00 5.07
CA ARG A 163 12.57 -12.61 4.42
C ARG A 163 11.25 -11.97 4.86
N GLY A 164 11.16 -11.51 6.11
CA GLY A 164 10.00 -10.82 6.68
C GLY A 164 9.82 -9.39 6.15
N ALA A 165 10.89 -8.76 5.67
CA ALA A 165 10.89 -7.36 5.23
C ALA A 165 10.64 -7.16 3.73
N ARG A 166 10.37 -8.22 2.96
CA ARG A 166 10.07 -8.11 1.52
C ARG A 166 8.77 -7.33 1.27
N SER A 167 8.68 -6.61 0.15
CA SER A 167 7.49 -5.83 -0.26
C SER A 167 6.18 -6.65 -0.18
N ALA A 168 6.23 -7.91 -0.62
CA ALA A 168 5.10 -8.83 -0.63
C ALA A 168 4.92 -9.64 0.68
N CYS A 169 5.68 -9.38 1.75
CA CYS A 169 5.54 -10.14 2.99
C CYS A 169 4.39 -9.61 3.84
N ARG A 170 3.36 -10.44 4.02
CA ARG A 170 2.11 -10.11 4.70
C ARG A 170 2.07 -10.80 6.07
N PHE A 171 1.62 -10.10 7.09
CA PHE A 171 1.29 -10.70 8.38
C PHE A 171 0.06 -10.00 8.99
N ALA A 172 -0.44 -10.48 10.12
CA ALA A 172 -1.53 -9.82 10.84
C ALA A 172 -1.42 -10.02 12.34
N PHE A 173 -1.74 -8.99 13.12
CA PHE A 173 -1.83 -9.06 14.57
C PHE A 173 -3.27 -8.80 15.04
N GLY A 174 -3.59 -9.18 16.28
CA GLY A 174 -4.91 -8.93 16.87
C GLY A 174 -5.10 -7.43 17.10
N ARG A 175 -6.34 -6.93 16.99
CA ARG A 175 -6.64 -5.49 17.05
C ARG A 175 -6.02 -4.76 18.27
N ALA A 176 -5.98 -5.43 19.42
CA ALA A 176 -5.41 -4.93 20.68
C ALA A 176 -3.92 -5.27 20.92
N SER A 177 -3.22 -5.88 19.94
CA SER A 177 -1.80 -6.27 20.08
C SER A 177 -0.89 -5.05 20.21
N ARG A 178 0.04 -5.08 21.16
CA ARG A 178 1.08 -4.07 21.40
C ARG A 178 2.42 -4.79 21.46
N LEU A 179 3.33 -4.47 20.55
CA LEU A 179 4.66 -5.10 20.48
C LEU A 179 5.72 -4.02 20.25
N ASP A 180 6.91 -4.25 20.78
CA ASP A 180 8.11 -3.39 20.65
C ASP A 180 8.74 -3.38 19.24
N CYS A 181 8.15 -4.15 18.34
CA CYS A 181 8.50 -4.22 16.93
C CYS A 181 7.30 -3.89 16.02
N LEU A 182 6.25 -3.28 16.56
CA LEU A 182 4.99 -2.95 15.89
C LEU A 182 4.59 -1.49 16.16
N GLY A 183 4.55 -0.71 15.08
CA GLY A 183 4.12 0.68 15.04
C GLY A 183 3.20 0.93 13.84
N PHE A 184 3.27 2.13 13.26
CA PHE A 184 2.42 2.49 12.10
C PHE A 184 3.03 3.62 11.27
N ARG A 185 2.51 3.80 10.05
CA ARG A 185 2.56 5.07 9.31
C ARG A 185 1.14 5.48 8.93
N PHE A 186 0.96 6.73 8.52
CA PHE A 186 -0.32 7.27 8.12
C PHE A 186 -0.25 7.99 6.77
N ALA A 187 -1.40 8.08 6.12
CA ALA A 187 -1.61 8.87 4.92
C ALA A 187 -2.59 10.02 5.23
N LEU A 188 -2.26 11.22 4.77
CA LEU A 188 -3.21 12.32 4.69
C LEU A 188 -4.04 12.14 3.41
N ARG A 189 -5.36 12.26 3.50
CA ARG A 189 -6.25 12.13 2.35
C ARG A 189 -6.62 13.50 1.81
N SER A 190 -6.82 13.60 0.50
CA SER A 190 -7.32 14.82 -0.11
C SER A 190 -8.72 15.15 0.41
N ARG A 191 -9.02 16.44 0.62
CA ARG A 191 -10.36 16.93 0.96
C ARG A 191 -11.26 17.04 -0.28
N SER A 192 -11.09 16.16 -1.26
CA SER A 192 -11.88 16.15 -2.48
C SER A 192 -13.30 15.67 -2.18
N THR A 193 -14.17 16.62 -1.84
CA THR A 193 -15.61 16.47 -1.93
C THR A 193 -15.98 16.32 -3.41
N SER A 194 -15.82 15.11 -3.97
CA SER A 194 -16.46 14.80 -5.24
C SER A 194 -17.97 14.80 -5.03
N PRO A 195 -18.75 15.66 -5.72
CA PRO A 195 -20.19 15.51 -5.72
C PRO A 195 -20.53 14.18 -6.40
N ALA A 196 -21.23 13.31 -5.69
CA ALA A 196 -21.82 12.14 -6.32
C ALA A 196 -22.92 12.58 -7.29
N THR A 197 -22.90 12.02 -8.50
CA THR A 197 -23.98 12.04 -9.49
C THR A 197 -24.19 13.35 -10.27
N ALA A 198 -23.72 13.34 -11.52
CA ALA A 198 -24.56 13.71 -12.66
C ALA A 198 -24.14 12.82 -13.85
N ALA A 199 -24.85 11.71 -14.04
CA ALA A 199 -24.79 11.00 -15.32
C ALA A 199 -25.71 11.77 -16.28
N GLU A 200 -25.14 12.55 -17.19
CA GLU A 200 -25.92 13.09 -18.30
C GLU A 200 -26.31 11.96 -19.26
N PRO A 201 -27.59 11.86 -19.67
CA PRO A 201 -27.99 10.88 -20.68
C PRO A 201 -27.33 11.20 -22.02
N LEU A 202 -26.76 10.19 -22.66
CA LEU A 202 -26.44 10.26 -24.09
C LEU A 202 -27.75 10.46 -24.88
N GLU A 203 -27.97 11.66 -25.41
CA GLU A 203 -29.06 11.90 -26.35
C GLU A 203 -28.82 11.12 -27.65
N SER A 204 -29.70 10.16 -27.92
CA SER A 204 -29.75 9.44 -29.19
C SER A 204 -30.28 10.36 -30.29
N PRO A 205 -29.55 10.58 -31.41
CA PRO A 205 -30.12 11.31 -32.54
C PRO A 205 -31.24 10.49 -33.20
N GLY A 206 -32.44 11.07 -33.22
CA GLY A 206 -33.60 10.56 -33.93
C GLY A 206 -33.50 10.71 -35.45
N PRO A 207 -34.45 10.14 -36.22
CA PRO A 207 -34.24 9.84 -37.64
C PRO A 207 -34.61 11.00 -38.58
N GLU A 208 -33.76 11.24 -39.59
CA GLU A 208 -34.17 11.95 -40.81
C GLU A 208 -34.47 10.98 -41.95
N ALA A 209 -35.44 11.35 -42.79
CA ALA A 209 -36.08 10.45 -43.74
C ALA A 209 -36.08 10.99 -45.17
N ARG A 210 -35.80 10.08 -46.12
CA ARG A 210 -36.23 10.07 -47.54
C ARG A 210 -35.78 11.22 -48.46
N GLY A 211 -34.84 10.90 -49.36
CA GLY A 211 -34.91 11.25 -50.78
C GLY A 211 -35.18 9.98 -51.62
N GLN A 212 -35.91 10.06 -52.73
CA GLN A 212 -36.49 8.88 -53.40
C GLN A 212 -36.48 8.99 -54.94
N ALA A 213 -36.55 7.83 -55.64
CA ALA A 213 -36.71 7.61 -57.10
C ALA A 213 -35.42 7.69 -57.97
N ARG A 214 -35.22 6.91 -59.06
CA ARG A 214 -35.97 5.79 -59.71
C ARG A 214 -35.06 5.11 -60.78
N ARG A 215 -35.17 3.78 -60.98
CA ARG A 215 -35.33 2.97 -62.24
C ARG A 215 -34.44 3.27 -63.49
N ASP A 216 -34.06 2.33 -64.38
CA ASP A 216 -34.37 0.90 -64.65
C ASP A 216 -33.26 0.24 -65.55
N ALA A 217 -33.37 -1.08 -65.80
CA ALA A 217 -32.81 -1.92 -66.91
C ALA A 217 -31.39 -2.56 -66.80
N GLY A 218 -31.30 -3.86 -67.17
CA GLY A 218 -30.08 -4.71 -67.32
C GLY A 218 -29.69 -4.94 -68.79
N PRO A 219 -29.12 -6.10 -69.24
CA PRO A 219 -28.87 -7.39 -68.56
C PRO A 219 -27.39 -7.91 -68.67
N ALA A 220 -27.14 -9.19 -68.31
CA ALA A 220 -25.85 -9.93 -68.45
C ALA A 220 -25.71 -10.60 -69.86
N PRO A 221 -24.58 -11.25 -70.28
CA PRO A 221 -24.08 -12.53 -69.68
C PRO A 221 -22.54 -12.89 -69.75
N GLU A 222 -22.18 -13.94 -69.00
CA GLU A 222 -21.25 -15.10 -69.28
C GLU A 222 -19.70 -15.06 -69.48
N GLU A 223 -19.11 -16.25 -69.23
CA GLU A 223 -17.71 -16.79 -69.41
C GLU A 223 -16.59 -16.27 -68.48
N GLY A 224 -15.61 -17.05 -67.94
CA GLY A 224 -15.25 -18.49 -67.90
C GLY A 224 -14.03 -18.70 -66.93
N VAL A 225 -13.84 -19.82 -66.21
CA VAL A 225 -12.97 -21.00 -66.55
C VAL A 225 -11.50 -20.64 -66.86
N THR A 226 -10.41 -21.11 -66.21
CA THR A 226 -10.07 -22.03 -65.06
C THR A 226 -8.65 -21.69 -64.51
N ASP A 227 -8.31 -21.86 -63.22
CA ASP A 227 -7.61 -22.99 -62.52
C ASP A 227 -6.15 -23.34 -62.96
N HIS A 228 -5.37 -23.80 -61.97
CA HIS A 228 -4.03 -24.41 -61.93
C HIS A 228 -2.80 -23.47 -61.80
N GLY A 229 -1.91 -23.67 -60.81
CA GLY A 229 -1.92 -24.69 -59.74
C GLY A 229 -0.80 -24.50 -58.72
#